data_AF-A0A3M1NGS9-F1
#
_entry.id   AF-A0A3M1NGS9-F1
#
_cell.length_a   1.000
_cell.length_b   1.000
_cell.length_c   1.000
_cell.angle_alpha   90.00
_cell.angle_beta   90.00
_cell.angle_gamma   90.00
#
_symmetry.space_group_name_H-M   'P 1'
#
loop_
_entity.id
_entity.type
_entity.pdbx_description
1 polymer ?
#
loop_
_entity_poly.entity_id
_entity_poly.type
_entity_poly.pdbx_seq_one_letter_code
_entity_poly.pdbx_strand_id
1 'polypeptide(L)'
;MVRYPKISDTPDKFDLKGNKLCRNCSKQIAKGRRHYCSKKCMEDFNRNNSWYFVRKDVLRRDNYRCSICKKRFRKADLDIDHIIPVRMGGKLFEKANLRTLCKECHKAKSRLDKEALNY
;
A
#
# COMPACT_ATOMS: atom_id res chain seq x y z
N MET A 1 -7.21 -14.23 0.50
CA MET A 1 -6.02 -13.35 0.62
C MET A 1 -6.22 -12.17 -0.30
N VAL A 2 -5.93 -10.94 0.14
CA VAL A 2 -6.06 -9.75 -0.73
C VAL A 2 -5.02 -9.84 -1.85
N ARG A 3 -5.46 -9.76 -3.11
CA ARG A 3 -4.55 -9.68 -4.26
C ARG A 3 -4.20 -8.22 -4.51
N TYR A 4 -2.93 -7.87 -4.29
CA TYR A 4 -2.44 -6.53 -4.59
C TYR A 4 -2.15 -6.38 -6.09
N PRO A 5 -2.59 -5.29 -6.74
CA PRO A 5 -2.26 -5.03 -8.13
C PRO A 5 -0.75 -4.83 -8.31
N LYS A 6 -0.20 -5.28 -9.43
CA LYS A 6 1.19 -4.99 -9.77
C LYS A 6 1.29 -3.60 -10.38
N ILE A 7 2.45 -2.96 -10.23
CA ILE A 7 2.74 -1.66 -10.86
C ILE A 7 2.59 -1.74 -12.40
N SER A 8 2.92 -2.89 -12.98
CA SER A 8 2.73 -3.16 -14.41
C SER A 8 1.28 -3.04 -14.86
N ASP A 9 0.34 -3.34 -13.98
CA ASP A 9 -1.10 -3.38 -14.27
C ASP A 9 -1.71 -1.97 -14.27
N THR A 10 -0.95 -0.96 -13.85
CA THR A 10 -1.43 0.43 -13.88
C THR A 10 -1.50 0.92 -15.32
N PRO A 11 -2.66 1.43 -15.79
CA PRO A 11 -2.80 1.96 -17.14
C PRO A 11 -2.00 3.27 -17.33
N ASP A 12 -1.60 3.53 -18.56
CA ASP A 12 -1.06 4.84 -18.93
C ASP A 12 -2.17 5.90 -18.96
N LYS A 13 -1.81 7.14 -18.66
CA LYS A 13 -2.70 8.30 -18.69
C LYS A 13 -2.41 9.09 -19.96
N PHE A 14 -3.43 9.72 -20.54
CA PHE A 14 -3.33 10.56 -21.72
C PHE A 14 -4.14 11.84 -21.52
N ASP A 15 -3.70 12.95 -22.14
CA ASP A 15 -4.51 14.16 -22.22
C ASP A 15 -5.53 14.09 -23.37
N LEU A 16 -6.36 15.14 -23.51
CA LEU A 16 -7.34 15.25 -24.59
C LEU A 16 -6.72 15.31 -26.00
N LYS A 17 -5.42 15.57 -26.10
CA LYS A 17 -4.67 15.62 -27.37
C LYS A 17 -3.95 14.30 -27.67
N GLY A 18 -4.10 13.28 -26.82
CA GLY A 18 -3.44 11.99 -26.97
C GLY A 18 -1.98 11.96 -26.48
N ASN A 19 -1.47 13.02 -25.84
CA ASN A 19 -0.13 13.01 -25.27
C ASN A 19 -0.11 12.18 -23.99
N LYS A 20 0.92 11.33 -23.84
CA LYS A 20 1.07 10.51 -22.65
C LYS A 20 1.41 11.37 -21.42
N LEU A 21 0.74 11.07 -20.31
CA LEU A 21 0.88 11.74 -19.03
C LEU A 21 1.55 10.82 -18.00
N CYS A 22 2.26 11.44 -17.07
CA CYS A 22 2.91 10.77 -15.96
C CYS A 22 1.87 10.06 -15.09
N ARG A 23 2.05 8.76 -14.83
CA ARG A 23 1.16 7.98 -13.95
C ARG A 23 1.04 8.57 -12.55
N ASN A 24 2.08 9.24 -12.06
CA ASN A 24 2.12 9.84 -10.73
C ASN A 24 1.45 11.22 -10.67
N CYS A 25 1.97 12.21 -11.41
CA CYS A 25 1.60 13.62 -11.26
C CYS A 25 0.78 14.19 -12.42
N SER A 26 0.44 13.36 -13.41
CA SER A 26 -0.35 13.74 -14.60
C SER A 26 0.28 14.83 -15.50
N LYS A 27 1.55 15.21 -15.30
CA LYS A 27 2.29 16.07 -16.25
C LYS A 27 2.61 15.31 -17.54
N GLN A 28 2.62 16.02 -18.66
CA GLN A 28 3.05 15.46 -19.95
C GLN A 28 4.48 14.91 -19.85
N ILE A 29 4.69 13.71 -20.39
CA ILE A 29 6.01 13.10 -20.41
C ILE A 29 6.79 13.54 -21.65
N ALA A 30 8.08 13.84 -21.48
CA ALA A 30 8.96 14.18 -22.59
C ALA A 30 9.19 12.97 -23.52
N LYS A 31 9.51 13.24 -24.79
CA LYS A 31 9.83 12.23 -25.80
C LYS A 31 10.90 11.25 -25.28
N GLY A 32 10.68 9.95 -25.45
CA GLY A 32 11.57 8.87 -24.98
C GLY A 32 11.32 8.38 -23.55
N ARG A 33 10.54 9.09 -22.72
CA ARG A 33 10.10 8.57 -21.42
C ARG A 33 8.83 7.72 -21.59
N ARG A 34 8.70 6.67 -20.77
CA ARG A 34 7.59 5.69 -20.89
C ARG A 34 6.37 6.00 -20.03
N HIS A 35 6.52 6.05 -18.70
CA HIS A 35 5.38 6.12 -17.77
C HIS A 35 5.44 7.30 -16.80
N TYR A 36 6.62 7.89 -16.61
CA TYR A 36 6.86 8.90 -15.57
C TYR A 36 7.62 10.09 -16.12
N CYS A 37 7.27 11.28 -15.65
CA CYS A 37 7.95 12.51 -16.06
C CYS A 37 9.32 12.70 -15.39
N SER A 38 9.70 11.90 -14.38
CA SER A 38 11.02 11.94 -13.72
C SER A 38 11.25 10.68 -12.87
N LYS A 39 12.51 10.43 -12.50
CA LYS A 39 12.88 9.36 -11.54
C LYS A 39 12.13 9.52 -10.21
N LYS A 40 12.05 10.75 -9.69
CA LYS A 40 11.27 11.06 -8.49
C LYS A 40 9.81 10.64 -8.61
N CYS A 41 9.14 10.95 -9.72
CA CYS A 41 7.74 10.53 -9.91
C CYS A 41 7.57 9.02 -10.00
N MET A 42 8.52 8.31 -10.60
CA MET A 42 8.53 6.84 -10.60
C MET A 42 8.66 6.28 -9.18
N GLU A 43 9.60 6.82 -8.39
CA GLU A 43 9.84 6.39 -7.02
C GLU A 43 8.65 6.68 -6.10
N ASP A 44 8.08 7.89 -6.19
CA ASP A 44 6.90 8.30 -5.43
C ASP A 44 5.69 7.43 -5.78
N PHE A 45 5.48 7.13 -7.07
CA PHE A 45 4.41 6.22 -7.51
C PHE A 45 4.60 4.81 -6.95
N ASN A 46 5.80 4.24 -7.10
CA ASN A 46 6.12 2.90 -6.60
C ASN A 46 5.96 2.80 -5.09
N ARG A 47 6.36 3.84 -4.35
CA ARG A 47 6.26 3.89 -2.89
C ARG A 47 4.82 3.83 -2.39
N ASN A 48 3.88 4.37 -3.17
CA ASN A 48 2.47 4.48 -2.80
C ASN A 48 1.57 3.42 -3.46
N ASN A 49 2.05 2.67 -4.44
CA ASN A 49 1.23 1.69 -5.20
C ASN A 49 1.82 0.27 -5.20
N SER A 50 2.85 0.01 -4.39
CA SER A 50 3.44 -1.33 -4.26
C SER A 50 3.42 -1.76 -2.80
N TRP A 51 2.85 -2.94 -2.54
CA TRP A 51 2.83 -3.53 -1.21
C TRP A 51 4.23 -3.67 -0.60
N TYR A 52 5.25 -3.96 -1.42
CA TYR A 52 6.63 -4.06 -0.95
C TYR A 52 7.12 -2.76 -0.30
N PHE A 53 6.92 -1.63 -0.97
CA PHE A 53 7.38 -0.34 -0.46
C PHE A 53 6.49 0.17 0.68
N VAL A 54 5.17 0.02 0.54
CA VAL A 54 4.21 0.39 1.59
C VAL A 54 4.50 -0.37 2.89
N ARG A 55 4.67 -1.69 2.82
CA ARG A 55 5.03 -2.52 3.99
C ARG A 55 6.30 -2.02 4.68
N LYS A 56 7.34 -1.72 3.90
CA LYS A 56 8.62 -1.22 4.41
C LYS A 56 8.47 0.14 5.09
N ASP A 57 7.66 1.04 4.55
CA ASP A 57 7.44 2.37 5.11
C ASP A 57 6.60 2.31 6.39
N VAL A 58 5.53 1.49 6.43
CA VAL A 58 4.69 1.32 7.62
C VAL A 58 5.48 0.71 8.79
N LEU A 59 6.26 -0.35 8.54
CA LEU A 59 7.10 -0.97 9.58
C LEU A 59 8.09 0.01 10.21
N ARG A 60 8.68 0.89 9.38
CA ARG A 60 9.61 1.93 9.85
C ARG A 60 8.89 3.02 10.63
N ARG A 61 7.75 3.51 10.12
CA ARG A 61 6.89 4.49 10.81
C ARG A 61 6.54 4.01 12.21
N ASP A 62 6.15 2.74 12.33
CA ASP A 62 5.72 2.14 13.59
C ASP A 62 6.90 1.67 14.46
N ASN A 63 8.14 1.96 14.05
CA ASN A 63 9.38 1.53 14.72
C ASN A 63 9.35 0.03 15.07
N TYR A 64 8.85 -0.81 14.16
CA TYR A 64 8.71 -2.25 14.32
C TYR A 64 7.95 -2.66 15.60
N ARG A 65 6.98 -1.86 16.05
CA ARG A 65 6.14 -2.15 17.20
C ARG A 65 4.73 -2.56 16.77
N CYS A 66 4.19 -3.54 17.46
CA CYS A 66 2.79 -3.92 17.29
C CYS A 66 1.90 -2.77 17.78
N SER A 67 0.92 -2.37 16.98
CA SER A 67 0.01 -1.28 17.31
C SER A 67 -0.98 -1.65 18.42
N ILE A 68 -1.19 -2.93 18.69
CA ILE A 68 -2.06 -3.43 19.76
C ILE A 68 -1.25 -3.60 21.05
N CYS A 69 -0.31 -4.55 21.10
CA CYS A 69 0.43 -4.87 22.33
C CYS A 69 1.64 -3.97 22.62
N LYS A 70 1.98 -3.04 21.71
CA LYS A 70 3.06 -2.03 21.83
C LYS A 70 4.50 -2.57 21.94
N LYS A 71 4.68 -3.89 22.00
CA LYS A 71 6.00 -4.56 21.98
C LYS A 71 6.69 -4.42 20.63
N ARG A 72 8.03 -4.40 20.64
CA ARG A 72 8.87 -4.38 19.44
C ARG A 72 9.20 -5.82 19.01
N PHE A 73 9.23 -6.07 17.70
CA PHE A 73 9.48 -7.39 17.13
C PHE A 73 10.51 -7.34 15.99
N ARG A 74 11.02 -8.51 15.59
CA ARG A 74 11.78 -8.64 14.35
C ARG A 74 10.86 -8.43 13.15
N LYS A 75 11.41 -7.94 12.04
CA LYS A 75 10.65 -7.70 10.80
C LYS A 75 9.86 -8.93 10.31
N ALA A 76 10.40 -10.14 10.51
CA ALA A 76 9.78 -11.40 10.08
C ALA A 76 8.57 -11.81 10.94
N ASP A 77 8.38 -11.19 12.10
CA ASP A 77 7.30 -11.49 13.05
C ASP A 77 6.18 -10.44 13.04
N LEU A 78 6.25 -9.52 12.07
CA LEU A 78 5.31 -8.43 11.91
C LEU A 78 4.58 -8.53 10.57
N ASP A 79 3.27 -8.34 10.64
CA ASP A 79 2.39 -8.15 9.51
C ASP A 79 1.92 -6.70 9.42
N ILE A 80 1.52 -6.29 8.22
CA ILE A 80 0.84 -5.02 8.01
C ILE A 80 -0.62 -5.34 7.74
N ASP A 81 -1.46 -4.87 8.65
CA ASP A 81 -2.89 -5.13 8.71
C ASP A 81 -3.67 -3.89 8.28
N HIS A 82 -4.77 -4.09 7.56
CA HIS A 82 -5.71 -3.04 7.22
C HIS A 82 -6.61 -2.74 8.41
N ILE A 83 -6.66 -1.49 8.86
CA ILE A 83 -7.52 -1.05 9.96
C ILE A 83 -8.99 -1.25 9.57
N ILE A 84 -9.38 -0.63 8.45
CA ILE A 84 -10.64 -0.90 7.76
C ILE A 84 -10.37 -2.01 6.75
N PRO A 85 -11.01 -3.19 6.86
CA PRO A 85 -10.81 -4.27 5.92
C PRO A 85 -11.08 -3.84 4.47
N VAL A 86 -10.30 -4.36 3.52
CA VAL A 86 -10.45 -4.05 2.09
C VAL A 86 -11.86 -4.36 1.59
N ARG A 87 -12.45 -5.47 2.05
CA ARG A 87 -13.83 -5.88 1.74
C ARG A 87 -14.90 -4.88 2.21
N MET A 88 -14.56 -4.01 3.16
CA MET A 88 -15.41 -2.94 3.68
C MET A 88 -15.03 -1.56 3.09
N GLY A 89 -14.31 -1.52 1.98
CA GLY A 89 -13.90 -0.27 1.32
C GLY A 89 -12.59 0.34 1.83
N GLY A 90 -11.86 -0.37 2.71
CA GLY A 90 -10.54 0.06 3.16
C GLY A 90 -9.54 0.22 2.01
N LYS A 91 -8.85 1.36 1.96
CA LYS A 91 -7.87 1.65 0.90
C LYS A 91 -6.65 0.71 1.03
N LEU A 92 -6.24 0.13 -0.09
CA LEU A 92 -5.22 -0.92 -0.16
C LEU A 92 -3.83 -0.48 0.32
N PHE A 93 -3.40 0.72 -0.11
CA PHE A 93 -2.04 1.20 0.06
C PHE A 93 -1.93 2.48 0.91
N GLU A 94 -3.08 3.00 1.37
CA GLU A 94 -3.08 4.21 2.18
C GLU A 94 -2.50 3.91 3.56
N LYS A 95 -1.33 4.47 3.85
CA LYS A 95 -0.60 4.21 5.10
C LYS A 95 -1.43 4.52 6.35
N ALA A 96 -2.36 5.48 6.29
CA ALA A 96 -3.27 5.80 7.39
C ALA A 96 -4.22 4.64 7.71
N ASN A 97 -4.62 3.84 6.71
CA ASN A 97 -5.43 2.64 6.89
C ASN A 97 -4.61 1.39 7.23
N LEU A 98 -3.29 1.53 7.44
CA LEU A 98 -2.39 0.40 7.69
C LEU A 98 -1.74 0.52 9.06
N ARG A 99 -1.60 -0.63 9.74
CA ARG A 99 -0.92 -0.73 11.03
C ARG A 99 -0.03 -1.96 11.11
N THR A 100 1.06 -1.85 11.84
CA THR A 100 1.93 -2.98 12.16
C THR A 100 1.32 -3.81 13.28
N LEU A 101 1.18 -5.13 13.09
CA LEU A 101 0.75 -6.09 14.11
C LEU A 101 1.73 -7.25 14.22
N CYS A 102 1.94 -7.80 15.42
CA CYS A 102 2.58 -9.11 15.55
C CYS A 102 1.63 -10.23 15.11
N LYS A 103 2.17 -11.40 14.79
CA LYS A 103 1.41 -12.59 14.36
C LYS A 103 0.25 -12.94 15.30
N GLU A 104 0.45 -12.87 16.61
CA GLU A 104 -0.57 -13.18 17.62
C GLU A 104 -1.73 -12.18 17.59
N CYS A 105 -1.43 -10.89 17.67
CA CYS A 105 -2.45 -9.83 17.61
C CYS A 105 -3.20 -9.82 16.26
N HIS A 106 -2.49 -10.10 15.17
CA HIS A 106 -3.08 -10.17 13.83
C HIS A 106 -4.06 -11.37 13.71
N LYS A 107 -3.69 -12.53 14.24
CA LYS A 107 -4.58 -13.72 14.30
C LYS A 107 -5.83 -13.44 15.13
N ALA A 108 -5.68 -12.80 16.29
CA ALA A 108 -6.80 -12.45 17.16
C ALA A 108 -7.78 -11.48 16.47
N LYS A 109 -7.27 -10.41 15.84
CA LYS A 109 -8.11 -9.47 15.07
C LYS A 109 -8.81 -10.16 13.89
N SER A 110 -8.09 -10.98 13.14
CA SER A 110 -8.67 -11.70 11.99
C SER A 110 -9.84 -12.60 12.38
N ARG A 111 -9.83 -13.16 13.59
CA ARG A 111 -10.96 -13.92 14.12
C ARG A 111 -12.16 -13.03 14.40
N LEU A 112 -11.96 -11.91 15.11
CA LEU A 112 -13.01 -10.94 15.40
C LEU A 112 -13.63 -10.34 14.12
N ASP A 113 -12.81 -9.99 13.13
CA ASP A 113 -13.29 -9.49 11.84
C ASP A 113 -14.17 -10.49 11.09
N LYS A 114 -13.86 -11.79 11.20
CA LYS A 114 -14.66 -12.84 10.55
C LYS A 114 -15.99 -13.00 11.27
N GLU A 115 -15.97 -13.03 12.60
CA GLU A 115 -17.19 -13.08 13.42
C GLU A 115 -18.11 -11.89 13.12
N ALA A 116 -17.56 -10.68 13.04
CA ALA A 116 -18.33 -9.46 12.76
C ALA A 116 -18.92 -9.38 11.33
N LEU A 117 -18.40 -10.13 10.36
CA LEU A 117 -18.95 -10.17 8.98
C LEU A 117 -19.72 -11.45 8.66
N ASN A 118 -19.88 -12.34 9.65
CA ASN A 118 -20.75 -13.52 9.56
C ASN A 118 -22.10 -13.29 10.25
N TYR A 119 -22.38 -12.05 10.63
CA TYR A 119 -23.69 -11.50 10.98
C TYR A 119 -24.19 -10.65 9.81
#